data_AF-A0A452ZG40-F1
#
_entry.id   AF-A0A452ZG40-F1
#
_cell.length_a   1.000
_cell.length_b   1.000
_cell.length_c   1.000
_cell.angle_alpha   90.00
_cell.angle_beta   90.00
_cell.angle_gamma   90.00
#
_symmetry.space_group_name_H-M   'P 1'
#
loop_
_entity.id
_entity.type
_entity.pdbx_description
1 polymer ?
#
loop_
_entity_poly.entity_id
_entity_poly.type
_entity_poly.pdbx_seq_one_letter_code
_entity_poly.pdbx_strand_id
1 'polypeptide(L)'
;VAEKVAAGELSSAIALVRPPGHHAEHSKPMGFCLFNNVAIAANYLLNERPDLGINKILIVDWDVHHGNGTQNMFYSDPRVLFFSVHRYDYGRFYPYEADASHVFIGDETGRGYNINVPWEHAKCGDADYVAAWDHVLLPVAEAFDPDIILLSAGFDAARGDHMGDCCITPNGYALLLTKLLGFAKGRIVMALEGGYNPESIANSVCACAKVLLGDKFTLNSPEMQPFESTWRVIQMVRDELKTYWPVLSSKLPENVSLRSTPSY
;
A
#
# COMPACT_ATOMS: atom_id res chain seq x y z
N VAL A 1 -18.31 -7.54 -0.62
CA VAL A 1 -18.15 -6.48 0.39
C VAL A 1 -17.86 -5.11 -0.23
N ALA A 2 -16.99 -5.03 -1.26
CA ALA A 2 -16.65 -3.76 -1.90
C ALA A 2 -17.86 -3.01 -2.47
N GLU A 3 -18.78 -3.71 -3.13
CA GLU A 3 -20.05 -3.14 -3.59
C GLU A 3 -20.86 -2.47 -2.48
N LYS A 4 -21.01 -3.12 -1.32
CA LYS A 4 -21.75 -2.57 -0.17
C LYS A 4 -21.10 -1.29 0.38
N VAL A 5 -19.76 -1.23 0.36
CA VAL A 5 -19.02 -0.02 0.76
C VAL A 5 -19.17 1.07 -0.30
N ALA A 6 -19.09 0.73 -1.58
CA ALA A 6 -19.28 1.67 -2.69
C ALA A 6 -20.70 2.28 -2.69
N ALA A 7 -21.72 1.46 -2.44
CA ALA A 7 -23.13 1.87 -2.32
C ALA A 7 -23.44 2.67 -1.04
N GLY A 8 -22.50 2.77 -0.10
CA GLY A 8 -22.69 3.44 1.19
C GLY A 8 -23.53 2.66 2.21
N GLU A 9 -23.79 1.37 1.98
CA GLU A 9 -24.45 0.49 2.96
C GLU A 9 -23.53 0.16 4.14
N LEU A 10 -22.22 0.15 3.90
CA LEU A 10 -21.18 -0.05 4.90
C LEU A 10 -20.17 1.10 4.80
N SER A 11 -19.66 1.57 5.93
CA SER A 11 -18.59 2.59 5.93
C SER A 11 -17.25 2.00 5.46
N SER A 12 -16.94 0.78 5.89
CA SER A 12 -15.71 0.06 5.55
C SER A 12 -15.91 -1.46 5.71
N ALA A 13 -14.96 -2.26 5.24
CA ALA A 13 -15.01 -3.73 5.39
C ALA A 13 -13.62 -4.37 5.48
N ILE A 14 -13.54 -5.52 6.16
CA ILE A 14 -12.39 -6.43 6.11
C ILE A 14 -12.86 -7.76 5.53
N ALA A 15 -12.18 -8.22 4.48
CA ALA A 15 -12.34 -9.53 3.89
C ALA A 15 -11.15 -10.42 4.30
N LEU A 16 -11.37 -11.32 5.26
CA LEU A 16 -10.39 -12.32 5.67
C LEU A 16 -10.44 -13.52 4.71
N VAL A 17 -9.80 -13.36 3.55
CA VAL A 17 -9.85 -14.32 2.45
C VAL A 17 -8.51 -15.04 2.28
N ARG A 18 -8.58 -16.30 1.84
CA ARG A 18 -7.47 -17.07 1.28
C ARG A 18 -8.02 -17.92 0.14
N PRO A 19 -7.29 -18.14 -0.98
CA PRO A 19 -5.93 -17.68 -1.26
C PRO A 19 -5.80 -16.14 -1.45
N PRO A 20 -4.57 -15.57 -1.32
CA PRO A 20 -4.29 -14.18 -1.66
C PRO A 20 -4.46 -13.92 -3.17
N GLY A 21 -4.28 -12.68 -3.61
CA GLY A 21 -4.52 -12.24 -4.98
C GLY A 21 -3.47 -11.33 -5.63
N HIS A 22 -2.72 -10.51 -4.89
CA HIS A 22 -1.99 -9.38 -5.50
C HIS A 22 -0.88 -9.75 -6.51
N HIS A 23 -0.40 -11.00 -6.50
CA HIS A 23 0.57 -11.53 -7.47
C HIS A 23 -0.08 -12.21 -8.69
N ALA A 24 -1.38 -12.49 -8.67
CA ALA A 24 -2.03 -13.21 -9.77
C ALA A 24 -2.09 -12.33 -11.03
N GLU A 25 -1.47 -12.82 -12.10
CA GLU A 25 -1.42 -12.19 -13.42
C GLU A 25 -2.64 -12.59 -14.26
N HIS A 26 -2.87 -11.87 -15.37
CA HIS A 26 -3.98 -12.14 -16.29
C HIS A 26 -4.10 -13.61 -16.71
N SER A 27 -2.97 -14.29 -16.95
CA SER A 27 -2.93 -15.68 -17.43
C SER A 27 -2.03 -16.61 -16.61
N LYS A 28 -1.61 -16.21 -15.40
CA LYS A 28 -0.65 -16.98 -14.59
C LYS A 28 -0.89 -16.83 -13.07
N PRO A 29 -1.07 -17.94 -12.33
CA PRO A 29 -0.99 -17.92 -10.88
C PRO A 29 0.47 -17.86 -10.42
N MET A 30 0.77 -17.11 -9.36
CA MET A 30 2.08 -17.04 -8.72
C MET A 30 1.98 -16.45 -7.31
N GLY A 31 3.01 -16.61 -6.48
CA GLY A 31 3.03 -16.04 -5.11
C GLY A 31 1.83 -16.46 -4.26
N PHE A 32 1.42 -17.73 -4.34
CA PHE A 32 0.20 -18.28 -3.71
C PHE A 32 -1.14 -17.70 -4.20
N CYS A 33 -1.11 -16.77 -5.16
CA CYS A 33 -2.27 -16.09 -5.71
C CYS A 33 -2.80 -16.83 -6.94
N LEU A 34 -4.11 -17.10 -6.94
CA LEU A 34 -4.81 -17.74 -8.08
C LEU A 34 -5.59 -16.74 -8.92
N PHE A 35 -6.30 -15.84 -8.25
CA PHE A 35 -7.06 -14.75 -8.86
C PHE A 35 -6.76 -13.47 -8.10
N ASN A 36 -6.65 -12.35 -8.81
CA ASN A 36 -6.34 -11.08 -8.18
C ASN A 36 -7.60 -10.47 -7.55
N ASN A 37 -7.84 -10.80 -6.27
CA ASN A 37 -9.03 -10.41 -5.51
C ASN A 37 -9.30 -8.90 -5.57
N VAL A 38 -8.26 -8.08 -5.32
CA VAL A 38 -8.35 -6.63 -5.27
C VAL A 38 -8.55 -6.04 -6.67
N ALA A 39 -7.81 -6.53 -7.67
CA ALA A 39 -7.98 -6.06 -9.04
C ALA A 39 -9.36 -6.43 -9.62
N ILE A 40 -9.87 -7.62 -9.33
CA ILE A 40 -11.23 -8.02 -9.70
C ILE A 40 -12.27 -7.09 -9.07
N ALA A 41 -12.11 -6.75 -7.78
CA ALA A 41 -13.00 -5.81 -7.11
C ALA A 41 -12.97 -4.41 -7.73
N ALA A 42 -11.78 -3.89 -8.06
CA ALA A 42 -11.63 -2.60 -8.74
C ALA A 42 -12.28 -2.60 -10.13
N ASN A 43 -12.00 -3.60 -10.96
CA ASN A 43 -12.59 -3.74 -12.29
C ASN A 43 -14.12 -3.88 -12.23
N TYR A 44 -14.63 -4.66 -11.27
CA TYR A 44 -16.07 -4.81 -11.06
C TYR A 44 -16.75 -3.48 -10.73
N LEU A 45 -16.19 -2.68 -9.81
CA LEU A 45 -16.75 -1.38 -9.44
C LEU A 45 -16.72 -0.38 -10.61
N LEU A 46 -15.63 -0.33 -11.38
CA LEU A 46 -15.47 0.62 -12.49
C LEU A 46 -16.31 0.28 -13.71
N ASN A 47 -16.36 -1.01 -14.10
CA ASN A 47 -16.86 -1.41 -15.41
C ASN A 47 -18.21 -2.14 -15.35
N GLU A 48 -18.49 -2.88 -14.26
CA GLU A 48 -19.74 -3.64 -14.12
C GLU A 48 -20.79 -2.92 -13.25
N ARG A 49 -20.35 -2.00 -12.37
CA ARG A 49 -21.22 -1.22 -11.48
C ARG A 49 -21.02 0.30 -11.57
N PRO A 50 -21.01 0.90 -12.78
CA PRO A 50 -20.88 2.35 -12.93
C PRO A 50 -22.02 3.13 -12.28
N ASP A 51 -23.17 2.49 -12.01
CA ASP A 51 -24.31 3.04 -11.27
C ASP A 51 -23.97 3.46 -9.83
N LEU A 52 -22.90 2.90 -9.25
CA LEU A 52 -22.43 3.23 -7.90
C LEU A 52 -21.59 4.51 -7.85
N GLY A 53 -21.28 5.11 -9.00
CA GLY A 53 -20.57 6.39 -9.08
C GLY A 53 -19.11 6.33 -8.62
N ILE A 54 -18.48 5.15 -8.63
CA ILE A 54 -17.05 4.98 -8.38
C ILE A 54 -16.30 5.17 -9.70
N ASN A 55 -15.49 6.22 -9.80
CA ASN A 55 -14.74 6.56 -11.02
C ASN A 55 -13.22 6.58 -10.78
N LYS A 56 -12.78 6.82 -9.54
CA LYS A 56 -11.37 6.83 -9.14
C LYS A 56 -11.14 5.88 -7.98
N ILE A 57 -10.30 4.87 -8.16
CA ILE A 57 -9.97 3.88 -7.13
C ILE A 57 -8.50 4.04 -6.74
N LEU A 58 -8.23 4.18 -5.45
CA LEU A 58 -6.89 4.06 -4.91
C LEU A 58 -6.70 2.63 -4.41
N ILE A 59 -5.76 1.89 -5.01
CA ILE A 59 -5.29 0.63 -4.46
C ILE A 59 -4.02 0.90 -3.66
N VAL A 60 -4.05 0.58 -2.38
CA VAL A 60 -2.86 0.61 -1.52
C VAL A 60 -2.44 -0.83 -1.26
N ASP A 61 -1.17 -1.13 -1.49
CA ASP A 61 -0.56 -2.42 -1.19
C ASP A 61 0.56 -2.22 -0.17
N TRP A 62 0.33 -2.72 1.04
CA TRP A 62 1.30 -2.68 2.13
C TRP A 62 1.90 -4.04 2.46
N ASP A 63 1.55 -5.07 1.67
CA ASP A 63 2.21 -6.38 1.73
C ASP A 63 3.71 -6.18 1.51
N VAL A 64 4.54 -7.01 2.14
CA VAL A 64 5.99 -6.83 2.02
C VAL A 64 6.48 -7.12 0.60
N HIS A 65 5.71 -7.84 -0.21
CA HIS A 65 6.01 -8.13 -1.60
C HIS A 65 5.30 -7.15 -2.54
N HIS A 66 5.94 -6.86 -3.67
CA HIS A 66 5.32 -6.07 -4.72
C HIS A 66 4.14 -6.83 -5.35
N GLY A 67 2.97 -6.21 -5.39
CA GLY A 67 1.78 -6.74 -6.05
C GLY A 67 1.84 -6.63 -7.59
N ASN A 68 2.79 -7.33 -8.22
CA ASN A 68 3.05 -7.28 -9.67
C ASN A 68 1.80 -7.50 -10.53
N GLY A 69 0.93 -8.45 -10.16
CA GLY A 69 -0.30 -8.71 -10.91
C GLY A 69 -1.29 -7.55 -10.84
N THR A 70 -1.31 -6.82 -9.73
CA THR A 70 -2.15 -5.63 -9.57
C THR A 70 -1.61 -4.45 -10.37
N GLN A 71 -0.28 -4.23 -10.31
CA GLN A 71 0.40 -3.24 -11.15
C GLN A 71 0.11 -3.48 -12.63
N ASN A 72 0.30 -4.70 -13.11
CA ASN A 72 0.14 -5.04 -14.53
C ASN A 72 -1.31 -4.91 -15.02
N MET A 73 -2.30 -5.19 -14.17
CA MET A 73 -3.71 -5.04 -14.53
C MET A 73 -4.10 -3.59 -14.84
N PHE A 74 -3.53 -2.61 -14.12
CA PHE A 74 -3.95 -1.21 -14.19
C PHE A 74 -2.88 -0.27 -14.76
N TYR A 75 -1.81 -0.82 -15.33
CA TYR A 75 -0.61 -0.06 -15.71
C TYR A 75 -0.89 1.12 -16.67
N SER A 76 -1.92 0.99 -17.50
CA SER A 76 -2.35 2.01 -18.47
C SER A 76 -3.64 2.76 -18.07
N ASP A 77 -4.28 2.43 -16.94
CA ASP A 77 -5.61 2.94 -16.55
C ASP A 77 -5.54 4.06 -15.49
N PRO A 78 -5.72 5.35 -15.86
CA PRO A 78 -5.64 6.45 -14.91
C PRO A 78 -6.82 6.52 -13.93
N ARG A 79 -7.85 5.67 -14.08
CA ARG A 79 -8.94 5.56 -13.09
C ARG A 79 -8.49 4.83 -11.83
N VAL A 80 -7.37 4.10 -11.88
CA VAL A 80 -6.82 3.37 -10.75
C VAL A 80 -5.43 3.90 -10.44
N LEU A 81 -5.26 4.45 -9.24
CA LEU A 81 -3.94 4.75 -8.69
C LEU A 81 -3.48 3.53 -7.88
N PHE A 82 -2.41 2.87 -8.33
CA PHE A 82 -1.77 1.80 -7.58
C PHE A 82 -0.57 2.34 -6.80
N PHE A 83 -0.56 2.12 -5.49
CA PHE A 83 0.56 2.42 -4.62
C PHE A 83 1.00 1.13 -3.94
N SER A 84 2.26 0.73 -4.11
CA SER A 84 2.85 -0.41 -3.40
C SER A 84 4.11 0.00 -2.68
N VAL A 85 4.19 -0.36 -1.41
CA VAL A 85 5.43 -0.30 -0.62
C VAL A 85 5.88 -1.72 -0.32
N HIS A 86 7.12 -2.05 -0.66
CA HIS A 86 7.56 -3.44 -0.62
C HIS A 86 9.07 -3.54 -0.42
N ARG A 87 9.53 -4.67 0.11
CA ARG A 87 10.94 -5.02 0.15
C ARG A 87 11.41 -5.35 -1.27
N TYR A 88 12.49 -4.71 -1.70
CA TYR A 88 13.02 -4.89 -3.05
C TYR A 88 14.43 -5.46 -3.05
N ASP A 89 15.27 -5.06 -2.07
CA ASP A 89 16.69 -5.47 -1.98
C ASP A 89 17.46 -5.30 -3.31
N TYR A 90 17.11 -4.25 -4.08
CA TYR A 90 17.63 -4.01 -5.43
C TYR A 90 17.30 -5.15 -6.42
N GLY A 91 16.07 -5.67 -6.38
CA GLY A 91 15.59 -6.76 -7.24
C GLY A 91 15.96 -8.16 -6.75
N ARG A 92 16.51 -8.28 -5.54
CA ARG A 92 16.90 -9.57 -4.93
C ARG A 92 15.85 -10.15 -3.99
N PHE A 93 14.76 -9.44 -3.76
CA PHE A 93 13.61 -9.94 -3.02
C PHE A 93 12.49 -10.35 -3.98
N TYR A 94 11.70 -11.37 -3.60
CA TYR A 94 10.60 -11.86 -4.44
C TYR A 94 9.63 -10.69 -4.75
N PRO A 95 9.16 -10.54 -6.01
CA PRO A 95 9.20 -11.50 -7.13
C PRO A 95 10.46 -11.48 -8.00
N TYR A 96 11.50 -10.73 -7.63
CA TYR A 96 12.75 -10.58 -8.40
C TYR A 96 12.59 -9.86 -9.74
N GLU A 97 11.57 -9.02 -9.86
CA GLU A 97 11.23 -8.33 -11.10
C GLU A 97 11.73 -6.88 -11.05
N ALA A 98 12.32 -6.42 -12.16
CA ALA A 98 12.87 -5.07 -12.23
C ALA A 98 11.78 -3.98 -12.19
N ASP A 99 10.55 -4.34 -12.58
CA ASP A 99 9.39 -3.47 -12.65
C ASP A 99 8.76 -3.15 -11.29
N ALA A 100 9.26 -3.76 -10.20
CA ALA A 100 9.02 -3.32 -8.84
C ALA A 100 9.82 -2.05 -8.46
N SER A 101 10.73 -1.58 -9.31
CA SER A 101 11.48 -0.33 -9.04
C SER A 101 10.60 0.92 -9.16
N HIS A 102 10.97 1.98 -8.44
CA HIS A 102 10.33 3.30 -8.46
C HIS A 102 10.20 3.97 -9.85
N VAL A 103 11.01 3.57 -10.84
CA VAL A 103 10.98 4.14 -12.20
C VAL A 103 9.82 3.61 -13.06
N PHE A 104 9.08 2.59 -12.59
CA PHE A 104 7.95 2.01 -13.29
C PHE A 104 6.66 2.70 -12.84
N ILE A 105 6.31 3.76 -13.55
CA ILE A 105 5.24 4.68 -13.16
C ILE A 105 3.96 4.54 -13.97
N GLY A 106 3.78 3.44 -14.70
CA GLY A 106 2.69 3.27 -15.66
C GLY A 106 3.07 3.72 -17.07
N ASP A 107 2.20 3.47 -18.02
CA ASP A 107 2.37 3.82 -19.42
C ASP A 107 1.14 4.50 -20.01
N GLU A 108 1.24 4.90 -21.28
CA GLU A 108 0.14 5.52 -22.03
C GLU A 108 -0.61 6.59 -21.22
N THR A 109 -1.90 6.37 -20.97
CA THR A 109 -2.75 7.24 -20.16
C THR A 109 -2.59 7.04 -18.66
N GLY A 110 -2.09 5.89 -18.21
CA GLY A 110 -1.84 5.55 -16.81
C GLY A 110 -0.49 6.03 -16.27
N ARG A 111 0.34 6.69 -17.09
CA ARG A 111 1.65 7.21 -16.64
C ARG A 111 1.49 8.22 -15.50
N GLY A 112 2.16 7.95 -14.38
CA GLY A 112 2.03 8.63 -13.09
C GLY A 112 1.08 7.94 -12.10
N TYR A 113 0.26 6.98 -12.53
CA TYR A 113 -0.75 6.31 -11.69
C TYR A 113 -0.30 4.95 -11.14
N ASN A 114 0.96 4.57 -11.36
CA ASN A 114 1.62 3.47 -10.66
C ASN A 114 2.75 4.02 -9.80
N ILE A 115 2.77 3.69 -8.52
CA ILE A 115 3.75 4.20 -7.55
C ILE A 115 4.35 3.03 -6.78
N ASN A 116 5.62 2.75 -7.04
CA ASN A 116 6.39 1.76 -6.30
C ASN A 116 7.32 2.47 -5.30
N VAL A 117 7.30 2.01 -4.04
CA VAL A 117 8.21 2.42 -2.97
C VAL A 117 9.07 1.20 -2.58
N PRO A 118 10.21 0.98 -3.28
CA PRO A 118 11.02 -0.21 -3.11
C PRO A 118 12.03 -0.05 -1.97
N TRP A 119 11.83 -0.72 -0.84
CA TRP A 119 12.81 -0.73 0.24
C TRP A 119 14.11 -1.40 -0.18
N GLU A 120 15.22 -0.71 0.08
CA GLU A 120 16.57 -1.18 -0.21
C GLU A 120 16.98 -2.38 0.66
N HIS A 121 16.29 -2.58 1.79
CA HIS A 121 16.58 -3.63 2.75
C HIS A 121 15.38 -4.03 3.62
N ALA A 122 15.53 -5.16 4.30
CA ALA A 122 14.66 -5.60 5.39
C ALA A 122 14.65 -4.64 6.61
N LYS A 123 13.91 -4.98 7.66
CA LYS A 123 13.84 -4.24 8.95
C LYS A 123 13.21 -2.85 8.91
N CYS A 124 12.76 -2.36 7.75
CA CYS A 124 11.88 -1.18 7.67
C CYS A 124 10.65 -1.42 8.57
N GLY A 125 10.32 -0.44 9.41
CA GLY A 125 9.24 -0.53 10.39
C GLY A 125 8.31 0.67 10.36
N ASP A 126 7.61 0.90 11.47
CA ASP A 126 6.55 1.92 11.56
C ASP A 126 6.98 3.30 11.05
N ALA A 127 8.17 3.79 11.46
CA ALA A 127 8.71 5.08 11.03
C ALA A 127 8.89 5.18 9.51
N ASP A 128 9.35 4.08 8.90
CA ASP A 128 9.69 4.02 7.49
C ASP A 128 8.42 4.02 6.61
N TYR A 129 7.43 3.23 7.01
CA TYR A 129 6.13 3.17 6.35
C TYR A 129 5.35 4.48 6.54
N VAL A 130 5.37 5.07 7.74
CA VAL A 130 4.74 6.37 8.00
C VAL A 130 5.38 7.47 7.13
N ALA A 131 6.70 7.45 6.97
CA ALA A 131 7.38 8.41 6.09
C ALA A 131 6.95 8.27 4.62
N ALA A 132 6.79 7.03 4.10
CA ALA A 132 6.23 6.82 2.76
C ALA A 132 4.79 7.32 2.64
N TRP A 133 3.97 7.14 3.68
CA TRP A 133 2.62 7.70 3.70
C TRP A 133 2.68 9.23 3.62
N ASP A 134 3.35 9.86 4.57
CA ASP A 134 3.32 11.31 4.76
C ASP A 134 3.98 12.09 3.62
N HIS A 135 4.98 11.49 2.96
CA HIS A 135 5.78 12.17 1.95
C HIS A 135 5.57 11.67 0.51
N VAL A 136 4.79 10.62 0.29
CA VAL A 136 4.43 10.14 -1.05
C VAL A 136 2.93 9.90 -1.17
N LEU A 137 2.39 8.92 -0.44
CA LEU A 137 1.02 8.45 -0.66
C LEU A 137 -0.03 9.52 -0.34
N LEU A 138 0.01 10.12 0.85
CA LEU A 138 -1.05 11.05 1.28
C LEU A 138 -1.13 12.31 0.41
N PRO A 139 0.00 12.98 0.05
CA PRO A 139 -0.05 14.09 -0.90
C PRO A 139 -0.64 13.72 -2.26
N VAL A 140 -0.31 12.53 -2.79
CA VAL A 140 -0.86 12.06 -4.07
C VAL A 140 -2.34 11.68 -3.91
N ALA A 141 -2.72 11.00 -2.84
CA ALA A 141 -4.10 10.61 -2.57
C ALA A 141 -5.02 11.84 -2.43
N GLU A 142 -4.54 12.93 -1.82
CA GLU A 142 -5.26 14.20 -1.75
C GLU A 142 -5.50 14.80 -3.15
N ALA A 143 -4.46 14.80 -3.99
CA ALA A 143 -4.56 15.31 -5.36
C ALA A 143 -5.40 14.40 -6.28
N PHE A 144 -5.31 13.08 -6.10
CA PHE A 144 -6.08 12.09 -6.84
C PHE A 144 -7.54 12.06 -6.41
N ASP A 145 -7.84 12.32 -5.13
CA ASP A 145 -9.20 12.37 -4.56
C ASP A 145 -10.01 11.09 -4.88
N PRO A 146 -9.62 9.92 -4.34
CA PRO A 146 -10.24 8.65 -4.67
C PRO A 146 -11.69 8.56 -4.16
N ASP A 147 -12.55 7.88 -4.91
CA ASP A 147 -13.90 7.56 -4.48
C ASP A 147 -13.91 6.44 -3.44
N ILE A 148 -13.01 5.47 -3.56
CA ILE A 148 -12.88 4.31 -2.66
C ILE A 148 -11.42 3.87 -2.59
N ILE A 149 -11.02 3.34 -1.44
CA ILE A 149 -9.72 2.72 -1.24
C ILE A 149 -9.89 1.20 -1.14
N LEU A 150 -9.15 0.46 -1.95
CA LEU A 150 -9.02 -0.99 -1.80
C LEU A 150 -7.61 -1.28 -1.28
N LEU A 151 -7.52 -1.96 -0.15
CA LEU A 151 -6.25 -2.23 0.52
C LEU A 151 -5.90 -3.71 0.35
N SER A 152 -4.83 -3.99 -0.39
CA SER A 152 -4.11 -5.27 -0.40
C SER A 152 -3.41 -5.40 0.95
N ALA A 153 -4.08 -6.05 1.89
CA ALA A 153 -3.71 -6.03 3.30
C ALA A 153 -2.87 -7.28 3.67
N GLY A 154 -1.62 -7.30 3.20
CA GLY A 154 -0.62 -8.26 3.65
C GLY A 154 -0.08 -7.90 5.03
N PHE A 155 0.14 -8.89 5.89
CA PHE A 155 0.73 -8.70 7.23
C PHE A 155 2.09 -9.38 7.37
N ASP A 156 2.76 -9.69 6.27
CA ASP A 156 4.12 -10.24 6.22
C ASP A 156 5.22 -9.17 6.33
N ALA A 157 4.89 -7.88 6.23
CA ALA A 157 5.79 -6.81 6.65
C ALA A 157 5.84 -6.64 8.20
N ALA A 158 5.02 -7.40 8.94
CA ALA A 158 4.92 -7.30 10.38
C ALA A 158 6.17 -7.83 11.08
N ARG A 159 6.48 -7.25 12.24
CA ARG A 159 7.50 -7.77 13.14
C ARG A 159 7.21 -9.23 13.48
N GLY A 160 8.21 -10.09 13.29
CA GLY A 160 8.12 -11.52 13.59
C GLY A 160 7.65 -12.38 12.41
N ASP A 161 7.32 -11.78 11.27
CA ASP A 161 7.15 -12.53 10.04
C ASP A 161 8.52 -12.99 9.51
N HIS A 162 8.60 -14.25 9.07
CA HIS A 162 9.83 -14.89 8.66
C HIS A 162 10.10 -14.77 7.15
N MET A 163 9.12 -14.34 6.35
CA MET A 163 9.30 -14.12 4.91
C MET A 163 9.64 -12.67 4.61
N GLY A 164 8.95 -11.70 5.25
CA GLY A 164 9.17 -10.28 4.97
C GLY A 164 10.38 -9.66 5.66
N ASP A 165 10.65 -10.05 6.91
CA ASP A 165 11.79 -9.57 7.71
C ASP A 165 11.78 -8.04 8.00
N CYS A 166 10.66 -7.37 7.70
CA CYS A 166 10.33 -6.01 8.14
C CYS A 166 9.84 -6.00 9.61
N CYS A 167 9.54 -4.81 10.12
CA CYS A 167 9.37 -4.56 11.54
C CYS A 167 8.09 -3.75 11.86
N ILE A 168 7.06 -3.80 11.03
CA ILE A 168 5.81 -3.07 11.32
C ILE A 168 5.13 -3.68 12.54
N THR A 169 4.74 -2.85 13.51
CA THR A 169 3.98 -3.29 14.67
C THR A 169 2.47 -3.28 14.38
N PRO A 170 1.64 -3.99 15.15
CA PRO A 170 0.18 -3.85 15.04
C PRO A 170 -0.30 -2.40 15.15
N ASN A 171 0.38 -1.59 15.99
CA ASN A 171 0.12 -0.15 16.12
C ASN A 171 0.54 0.64 14.87
N GLY A 172 1.62 0.21 14.19
CA GLY A 172 2.02 0.73 12.89
C GLY A 172 0.91 0.56 11.85
N TYR A 173 0.39 -0.65 11.65
CA TYR A 173 -0.73 -0.89 10.73
C TYR A 173 -1.98 -0.08 11.08
N ALA A 174 -2.32 0.03 12.38
CA ALA A 174 -3.41 0.88 12.83
C ALA A 174 -3.20 2.35 12.47
N LEU A 175 -1.98 2.86 12.61
CA LEU A 175 -1.63 4.24 12.23
C LEU A 175 -1.73 4.46 10.71
N LEU A 176 -1.18 3.55 9.91
CA LEU A 176 -1.25 3.61 8.44
C LEU A 176 -2.70 3.64 7.97
N LEU A 177 -3.55 2.78 8.53
CA LEU A 177 -4.98 2.74 8.22
C LEU A 177 -5.71 3.99 8.68
N THR A 178 -5.42 4.50 9.88
CA THR A 178 -6.02 5.74 10.41
C THR A 178 -5.76 6.92 9.48
N LYS A 179 -4.54 7.02 8.93
CA LYS A 179 -4.18 8.06 7.95
C LYS A 179 -5.01 7.94 6.66
N LEU A 180 -5.30 6.73 6.20
CA LEU A 180 -6.12 6.48 5.00
C LEU A 180 -7.60 6.80 5.19
N LEU A 181 -8.13 6.67 6.42
CA LEU A 181 -9.54 6.98 6.71
C LEU A 181 -9.94 8.44 6.45
N GLY A 182 -8.96 9.35 6.34
CA GLY A 182 -9.19 10.74 5.95
C GLY A 182 -9.64 10.92 4.49
N PHE A 183 -9.49 9.90 3.65
CA PHE A 183 -9.79 9.94 2.21
C PHE A 183 -11.04 9.14 1.88
N ALA A 184 -11.58 9.32 0.67
CA ALA A 184 -12.72 8.54 0.16
C ALA A 184 -13.96 8.54 1.08
N LYS A 185 -14.11 9.55 1.96
CA LYS A 185 -15.14 9.60 3.02
C LYS A 185 -15.11 8.37 3.95
N GLY A 186 -13.93 7.78 4.14
CA GLY A 186 -13.73 6.56 4.93
C GLY A 186 -14.11 5.25 4.21
N ARG A 187 -14.49 5.29 2.92
CA ARG A 187 -14.82 4.09 2.13
C ARG A 187 -13.56 3.28 1.87
N ILE A 188 -13.28 2.31 2.75
CA ILE A 188 -12.12 1.43 2.67
C ILE A 188 -12.55 -0.04 2.71
N VAL A 189 -11.99 -0.85 1.82
CA VAL A 189 -12.13 -2.31 1.82
C VAL A 189 -10.76 -2.93 1.95
N MET A 190 -10.52 -3.65 3.03
CA MET A 190 -9.30 -4.43 3.22
C MET A 190 -9.51 -5.87 2.75
N ALA A 191 -8.60 -6.41 1.96
CA ALA A 191 -8.56 -7.83 1.60
C ALA A 191 -7.26 -8.43 2.11
N LEU A 192 -7.34 -9.53 2.87
CA LEU A 192 -6.16 -10.21 3.39
C LEU A 192 -5.33 -10.79 2.23
N GLU A 193 -4.03 -10.45 2.21
CA GLU A 193 -3.04 -10.96 1.25
C GLU A 193 -2.04 -11.90 1.97
N GLY A 194 -0.76 -11.52 2.06
CA GLY A 194 0.28 -12.24 2.78
C GLY A 194 0.22 -12.12 4.31
N GLY A 195 1.22 -12.69 4.96
CA GLY A 195 1.31 -12.85 6.42
C GLY A 195 1.43 -14.31 6.80
N TYR A 196 2.53 -14.65 7.46
CA TYR A 196 2.95 -16.03 7.70
C TYR A 196 3.35 -16.30 9.15
N ASN A 197 3.31 -15.29 10.02
CA ASN A 197 3.26 -15.45 11.47
C ASN A 197 1.81 -15.28 11.99
N PRO A 198 1.13 -16.36 12.44
CA PRO A 198 -0.27 -16.30 12.86
C PRO A 198 -0.55 -15.27 13.97
N GLU A 199 0.37 -15.09 14.91
CA GLU A 199 0.22 -14.12 16.00
C GLU A 199 0.34 -12.69 15.48
N SER A 200 1.33 -12.42 14.62
CA SER A 200 1.51 -11.10 14.01
C SER A 200 0.31 -10.72 13.13
N ILE A 201 -0.25 -11.67 12.37
CA ILE A 201 -1.45 -11.46 11.55
C ILE A 201 -2.64 -11.13 12.46
N ALA A 202 -2.93 -11.98 13.45
CA ALA A 202 -4.09 -11.82 14.32
C ALA A 202 -4.06 -10.47 15.07
N ASN A 203 -2.89 -10.10 15.60
CA ASN A 203 -2.71 -8.84 16.32
C ASN A 203 -2.86 -7.62 15.39
N SER A 204 -2.27 -7.68 14.18
CA SER A 204 -2.34 -6.57 13.23
C SER A 204 -3.74 -6.40 12.64
N VAL A 205 -4.42 -7.49 12.26
CA VAL A 205 -5.83 -7.48 11.85
C VAL A 205 -6.72 -6.92 12.95
N CYS A 206 -6.51 -7.34 14.21
CA CYS A 206 -7.28 -6.83 15.34
C CYS A 206 -7.08 -5.31 15.53
N ALA A 207 -5.84 -4.83 15.38
CA ALA A 207 -5.54 -3.40 15.46
C ALA A 207 -6.23 -2.60 14.35
N CYS A 208 -6.21 -3.10 13.10
CA CYS A 208 -6.95 -2.48 11.99
C CYS A 208 -8.47 -2.50 12.19
N ALA A 209 -9.03 -3.62 12.68
CA ALA A 209 -10.46 -3.75 12.94
C ALA A 209 -10.94 -2.73 13.98
N LYS A 210 -10.17 -2.48 15.04
CA LYS A 210 -10.46 -1.43 16.04
C LYS A 210 -10.52 -0.05 15.41
N VAL A 211 -9.57 0.28 14.54
CA VAL A 211 -9.55 1.56 13.79
C VAL A 211 -10.80 1.71 12.93
N LEU A 212 -11.19 0.67 12.17
CA LEU A 212 -12.41 0.73 11.34
C LEU A 212 -13.71 0.83 12.16
N LEU A 213 -13.72 0.30 13.38
CA LEU A 213 -14.85 0.41 14.31
C LEU A 213 -14.90 1.76 15.05
N GLY A 214 -13.94 2.66 14.83
CA GLY A 214 -13.92 4.00 15.41
C GLY A 214 -13.27 4.10 16.78
N ASP A 215 -12.51 3.09 17.21
CA ASP A 215 -11.72 3.18 18.43
C ASP A 215 -10.71 4.31 18.29
N LYS A 216 -10.63 5.20 19.30
CA LYS A 216 -9.66 6.28 19.34
C LYS A 216 -8.26 5.69 19.50
N PHE A 217 -7.56 5.55 18.38
CA PHE A 217 -6.17 5.13 18.37
C PHE A 217 -5.27 6.34 18.68
N THR A 218 -4.68 6.34 19.87
CA THR A 218 -3.67 7.34 20.26
C THR A 218 -2.30 6.68 20.22
N LEU A 219 -1.46 7.09 19.27
CA LEU A 219 -0.09 6.62 19.23
C LEU A 219 0.71 7.34 20.33
N ASN A 220 1.17 6.61 21.35
CA ASN A 220 2.22 7.10 22.23
C ASN A 220 3.53 7.00 21.45
N SER A 221 3.99 8.09 20.84
CA SER A 221 5.18 8.12 20.00
C SER A 221 6.45 7.83 20.82
N PRO A 222 7.19 6.72 20.61
CA PRO A 222 8.62 6.72 20.80
C PRO A 222 9.26 7.38 19.55
N GLU A 223 10.42 8.01 19.67
CA GLU A 223 11.14 8.65 18.56
C GLU A 223 11.31 7.69 17.37
N MET A 224 10.40 7.78 16.41
CA MET A 224 10.36 6.95 15.21
C MET A 224 11.20 7.63 14.13
N GLN A 225 12.48 7.30 14.11
CA GLN A 225 13.40 7.78 13.09
C GLN A 225 13.40 6.81 11.91
N PRO A 226 13.03 7.25 10.69
CA PRO A 226 13.17 6.42 9.50
C PRO A 226 14.65 6.21 9.17
N PHE A 227 14.96 5.19 8.37
CA PHE A 227 16.31 4.97 7.87
C PHE A 227 16.73 6.04 6.86
N GLU A 228 18.04 6.27 6.74
CA GLU A 228 18.61 7.09 5.66
C GLU A 228 18.25 6.55 4.27
N SER A 229 18.22 5.22 4.10
CA SER A 229 17.76 4.54 2.89
C SER A 229 16.29 4.81 2.60
N THR A 230 15.42 4.81 3.60
CA THR A 230 14.00 5.19 3.46
C THR A 230 13.88 6.59 2.89
N TRP A 231 14.64 7.55 3.43
CA TRP A 231 14.61 8.93 2.94
C TRP A 231 15.10 9.05 1.49
N ARG A 232 16.12 8.28 1.13
CA ARG A 232 16.64 8.19 -0.24
C ARG A 232 15.60 7.62 -1.20
N VAL A 233 14.93 6.53 -0.84
CA VAL A 233 13.86 5.92 -1.65
C VAL A 233 12.72 6.91 -1.85
N ILE A 234 12.27 7.58 -0.78
CA ILE A 234 11.21 8.61 -0.88
C ILE A 234 11.63 9.73 -1.84
N GLN A 235 12.87 10.22 -1.74
CA GLN A 235 13.37 11.26 -2.65
C GLN A 235 13.38 10.78 -4.10
N MET A 236 13.84 9.54 -4.37
CA MET A 236 13.87 8.95 -5.71
C MET A 236 12.46 8.82 -6.29
N VAL A 237 11.49 8.34 -5.50
CA VAL A 237 10.08 8.22 -5.91
C VAL A 237 9.48 9.59 -6.23
N ARG A 238 9.73 10.59 -5.37
CA ARG A 238 9.26 11.97 -5.59
C ARG A 238 9.87 12.58 -6.85
N ASP A 239 11.16 12.37 -7.09
CA ASP A 239 11.83 12.90 -8.27
C ASP A 239 11.30 12.33 -9.58
N GLU A 240 10.96 11.04 -9.59
CA GLU A 240 10.34 10.39 -10.75
C GLU A 240 8.90 10.90 -10.99
N LEU A 241 8.14 11.12 -9.93
CA LEU A 241 6.70 11.42 -10.03
C LEU A 241 6.34 12.91 -10.05
N LYS A 242 7.23 13.82 -9.67
CA LYS A 242 6.92 15.26 -9.49
C LYS A 242 6.35 15.96 -10.73
N THR A 243 6.63 15.46 -11.93
CA THR A 243 6.07 16.00 -13.18
C THR A 243 4.60 15.63 -13.37
N TYR A 244 4.17 14.49 -12.82
CA TYR A 244 2.79 14.00 -12.88
C TYR A 244 2.00 14.43 -11.65
N TRP A 245 2.69 14.55 -10.51
CA TRP A 245 2.14 14.99 -9.24
C TRP A 245 2.92 16.21 -8.72
N PRO A 246 2.56 17.44 -9.14
CA PRO A 246 3.26 18.66 -8.72
C PRO A 246 3.33 18.85 -7.20
N VAL A 247 2.39 18.26 -6.44
CA VAL A 247 2.40 18.19 -4.97
C VAL A 247 3.67 17.55 -4.39
N LEU A 248 4.40 16.77 -5.18
CA LEU A 248 5.69 16.15 -4.81
C LEU A 248 6.91 17.00 -5.17
N SER A 249 6.73 18.17 -5.81
CA SER A 249 7.85 19.04 -6.23
C SER A 249 8.51 19.78 -5.06
N SER A 250 7.85 19.85 -3.90
CA SER A 250 8.43 20.46 -2.71
C SER A 250 9.65 19.67 -2.22
N LYS A 251 10.61 20.35 -1.60
CA LYS A 251 11.74 19.67 -0.97
C LYS A 251 11.26 18.88 0.24
N LEU A 252 11.84 17.69 0.43
CA LEU A 252 11.72 16.97 1.68
C LEU A 252 12.33 17.82 2.82
N PRO A 253 11.81 17.72 4.05
CA PRO A 253 12.42 18.39 5.20
C PRO A 253 13.89 17.95 5.38
N GLU A 254 14.79 18.92 5.56
CA GLU A 254 16.23 18.67 5.68
C GLU A 254 16.67 18.31 7.13
N ASN A 255 15.87 18.68 8.13
CA ASN A 255 16.17 18.49 9.56
C ASN A 255 15.44 17.28 10.18
N VAL A 256 15.41 16.15 9.46
CA VAL A 256 14.84 14.89 9.98
C VAL A 256 15.94 14.07 10.62
N SER A 257 15.71 13.59 11.84
CA SER A 257 16.62 12.66 12.48
C SER A 257 16.46 11.28 11.84
N LEU A 258 17.53 10.79 11.20
CA LEU A 258 17.56 9.53 10.48
C LEU A 258 18.48 8.55 11.20
N ARG A 259 18.11 7.27 11.18
CA ARG A 259 18.97 6.19 11.68
C ARG A 259 19.73 5.52 10.54
N SER A 260 20.95 5.07 10.83
CA SER A 260 21.76 4.33 9.87
C SER A 260 21.15 2.96 9.52
N THR A 261 21.51 2.46 8.34
CA THR A 261 21.13 1.14 7.81
C THR A 261 21.36 0.03 8.85
N PRO A 262 20.49 -0.99 8.95
CA PRO A 262 20.70 -2.10 9.88
C PRO A 262 22.05 -2.80 9.63
N SER A 263 22.77 -3.11 10.71
CA SER A 263 23.87 -4.08 10.65
C SER A 263 23.29 -5.49 10.49
N TYR A 264 23.71 -6.20 9.45
CA TYR A 264 23.34 -7.60 9.20
C TYR A 264 24.20 -8.57 9.99
#